data_AF-A0A7X9GNY1-F1
#
_entry.id   AF-A0A7X9GNY1-F1
#
_cell.length_a   1.000
_cell.length_b   1.000
_cell.length_c   1.000
_cell.angle_alpha   90.00
_cell.angle_beta   90.00
_cell.angle_gamma   90.00
#
_symmetry.space_group_name_H-M   'P 1'
#
loop_
_entity.id
_entity.type
_entity.pdbx_description
1 polymer ?
#
loop_
_entity_poly.entity_id
_entity_poly.type
_entity_poly.pdbx_seq_one_letter_code
_entity_poly.pdbx_strand_id
1 'polypeptide(L)'
;APAIIGQFGENVTMGQLRGALKHLGFYGMIEVALFADVLSLKEALEFDKHVQTDRDFVLTSCCCPIWVGMIKRVYDTLVPHISPSVSPMVACGRGIKRLHPDAKTVFIGPCIAKKAEAKEADIRDAVDAVLTFEELKQIFEATGVDPSEMEDIPSEHSSTSGRIYARTGGVSKSISDTLNRLRPDKPVKIQAMQANGIKECKAFLKDILNNEIKANFYEGMGCLGGCVGGPKAILDVDKGTEFVNKYGAEAEAFTPADNLHVLELLKQLGIDNVEELLGGESAAIFQREF
;
A
#
# COMPACT_ATOMS: atom_id res chain seq x y z
N ALA A 1 4.86 -3.17 -6.53
CA ALA A 1 3.79 -3.29 -5.51
C ALA A 1 4.13 -4.44 -4.58
N PRO A 2 3.65 -4.50 -3.32
CA PRO A 2 4.06 -5.57 -2.40
C PRO A 2 3.70 -6.99 -2.88
N ALA A 3 2.67 -7.13 -3.72
CA ALA A 3 2.24 -8.41 -4.31
C ALA A 3 3.20 -8.99 -5.38
N ILE A 4 4.34 -8.35 -5.64
CA ILE A 4 5.28 -8.75 -6.71
C ILE A 4 6.07 -10.01 -6.37
N ILE A 5 6.25 -10.30 -5.09
CA ILE A 5 7.03 -11.46 -4.63
C ILE A 5 6.42 -12.77 -5.16
N GLY A 6 7.27 -13.64 -5.69
CA GLY A 6 6.87 -14.91 -6.32
C GLY A 6 6.29 -14.81 -7.73
N GLN A 7 5.91 -13.61 -8.22
CA GLN A 7 5.22 -13.45 -9.52
C GLN A 7 6.08 -13.84 -10.73
N PHE A 8 7.41 -13.76 -10.59
CA PHE A 8 8.38 -14.04 -11.65
C PHE A 8 9.19 -15.32 -11.39
N GLY A 9 8.72 -16.18 -10.47
CA GLY A 9 9.39 -17.42 -10.08
C GLY A 9 9.50 -17.54 -8.57
N GLU A 10 9.41 -18.77 -8.05
CA GLU A 10 9.37 -19.04 -6.60
C GLU A 10 10.71 -18.71 -5.90
N ASN A 11 11.82 -18.76 -6.64
CA ASN A 11 13.16 -18.48 -6.15
C ASN A 11 13.69 -17.09 -6.54
N VAL A 12 12.88 -16.29 -7.26
CA VAL A 12 13.32 -14.96 -7.69
C VAL A 12 13.22 -13.99 -6.52
N THR A 13 14.36 -13.48 -6.08
CA THR A 13 14.43 -12.53 -4.96
C THR A 13 14.06 -11.12 -5.41
N MET A 14 13.77 -10.25 -4.44
CA MET A 14 13.57 -8.82 -4.72
C MET A 14 14.83 -8.17 -5.31
N GLY A 15 16.02 -8.57 -4.88
CA GLY A 15 17.26 -8.02 -5.41
C GLY A 15 17.57 -8.51 -6.83
N GLN A 16 17.18 -9.72 -7.19
CA GLN A 16 17.22 -10.20 -8.57
C GLN A 16 16.26 -9.42 -9.48
N LEU A 17 15.05 -9.10 -9.01
CA LEU A 17 14.14 -8.20 -9.74
C LEU A 17 14.75 -6.80 -9.92
N ARG A 18 15.46 -6.29 -8.90
CA ARG A 18 16.21 -5.03 -9.01
C ARG A 18 17.30 -5.11 -10.08
N GLY A 19 18.04 -6.22 -10.13
CA GLY A 19 19.02 -6.51 -11.17
C GLY A 19 18.41 -6.54 -12.57
N ALA A 20 17.29 -7.25 -12.74
CA ALA A 20 16.56 -7.34 -14.01
C ALA A 20 16.09 -5.97 -14.52
N LEU A 21 15.49 -5.15 -13.63
CA LEU A 21 15.04 -3.81 -14.00
C LEU A 21 16.21 -2.89 -14.36
N LYS A 22 17.34 -2.98 -13.64
CA LYS A 22 18.56 -2.26 -14.00
C LYS A 22 19.11 -2.68 -15.36
N HIS A 23 19.08 -3.97 -15.67
CA HIS A 23 19.47 -4.48 -16.98
C HIS A 23 18.60 -3.92 -18.11
N LEU A 24 17.30 -3.73 -17.87
CA LEU A 24 16.38 -3.07 -18.81
C LEU A 24 16.60 -1.55 -18.94
N GLY A 25 17.50 -0.95 -18.17
CA GLY A 25 17.84 0.47 -18.23
C GLY A 25 17.17 1.34 -17.16
N PHE A 26 16.47 0.77 -16.17
CA PHE A 26 16.02 1.55 -15.02
C PHE A 26 17.22 1.93 -14.14
N TYR A 27 17.21 3.16 -13.62
CA TYR A 27 18.26 3.60 -12.69
C TYR A 27 18.23 2.84 -11.35
N GLY A 28 17.03 2.54 -10.85
CA GLY A 28 16.84 1.85 -9.59
C GLY A 28 15.42 1.33 -9.40
N MET A 29 15.22 0.62 -8.29
CA MET A 29 13.95 0.06 -7.87
C MET A 29 13.76 0.40 -6.39
N ILE A 30 12.57 0.86 -6.04
CA ILE A 30 12.15 1.08 -4.65
C ILE A 30 10.88 0.27 -4.43
N GLU A 31 10.87 -0.50 -3.34
CA GLU A 31 9.68 -1.24 -2.95
C GLU A 31 8.58 -0.31 -2.47
N VAL A 32 7.39 -0.46 -3.06
CA VAL A 32 6.19 0.26 -2.61
C VAL A 32 5.80 -0.11 -1.17
N ALA A 33 6.25 -1.27 -0.67
CA ALA A 33 6.08 -1.69 0.72
C ALA A 33 6.69 -0.69 1.72
N LEU A 34 7.80 -0.02 1.37
CA LEU A 34 8.42 1.02 2.21
C LEU A 34 7.49 2.24 2.40
N PHE A 35 6.68 2.57 1.40
CA PHE A 35 5.70 3.65 1.53
C PHE A 35 4.36 3.17 2.10
N ALA A 36 4.05 1.87 2.02
CA ALA A 36 2.97 1.28 2.82
C ALA A 36 3.29 1.33 4.33
N ASP A 37 4.56 1.21 4.70
CA ASP A 37 5.03 1.46 6.07
C ASP A 37 4.77 2.90 6.52
N VAL A 38 5.16 3.89 5.70
CA VAL A 38 4.90 5.31 5.98
C VAL A 38 3.40 5.59 6.14
N LEU A 39 2.57 5.02 5.26
CA LEU A 39 1.12 5.19 5.37
C LEU A 39 0.51 4.44 6.56
N SER A 40 1.10 3.33 7.00
CA SER A 40 0.67 2.67 8.24
C SER A 40 0.87 3.56 9.45
N LEU A 41 1.98 4.31 9.52
CA LEU A 41 2.20 5.32 10.57
C LEU A 41 1.13 6.41 10.49
N LYS A 42 0.92 6.97 9.31
CA LYS A 42 -0.06 8.04 9.09
C LYS A 42 -1.48 7.61 9.44
N GLU A 43 -1.95 6.49 8.91
CA GLU A 43 -3.32 5.99 9.15
C GLU A 43 -3.52 5.53 10.59
N ALA A 44 -2.49 5.02 11.27
CA ALA A 44 -2.56 4.72 12.70
C ALA A 44 -2.79 6.00 13.52
N LEU A 45 -2.08 7.09 13.20
CA LEU A 45 -2.27 8.38 13.86
C LEU A 45 -3.63 9.01 13.50
N GLU A 46 -4.09 8.86 12.25
CA GLU A 46 -5.42 9.33 11.84
C GLU A 46 -6.53 8.57 12.55
N PHE A 47 -6.40 7.24 12.70
CA PHE A 47 -7.29 6.46 13.54
C PHE A 47 -7.24 6.93 14.98
N ASP A 48 -6.05 7.15 15.55
CA ASP A 48 -5.88 7.62 16.92
C ASP A 48 -6.62 8.96 17.15
N LYS A 49 -6.60 9.84 16.15
CA LYS A 49 -7.27 11.16 16.17
C LYS A 49 -8.78 11.07 15.95
N HIS A 50 -9.24 10.26 15.01
CA HIS A 50 -10.65 10.23 14.58
C HIS A 50 -11.52 9.25 15.36
N VAL A 51 -10.93 8.21 15.96
CA VAL A 51 -11.66 7.20 16.73
C VAL A 51 -11.35 7.38 18.21
N GLN A 52 -12.29 8.03 18.91
CA GLN A 52 -12.21 8.29 20.35
C GLN A 52 -13.22 7.46 21.15
N THR A 53 -14.29 7.02 20.51
CA THR A 53 -15.38 6.26 21.11
C THR A 53 -15.74 5.03 20.28
N ASP A 54 -16.47 4.09 20.87
CA ASP A 54 -16.94 2.88 20.17
C ASP A 54 -17.98 3.15 19.06
N ARG A 55 -18.41 4.41 18.90
CA ARG A 55 -19.32 4.84 17.84
C ARG A 55 -18.58 5.39 16.61
N ASP A 56 -17.33 5.77 16.80
CA ASP A 56 -16.52 6.33 15.72
C ASP A 56 -15.95 5.18 14.88
N PHE A 57 -15.90 5.38 13.57
CA PHE A 57 -15.30 4.42 12.66
C PHE A 57 -14.65 5.13 11.48
N VAL A 58 -13.68 4.44 10.88
CA VAL A 58 -13.00 4.87 9.66
C VAL A 58 -13.05 3.79 8.60
N LEU A 59 -13.08 4.24 7.35
CA LEU A 59 -12.95 3.40 6.16
C LEU A 59 -11.54 3.58 5.58
N THR A 60 -10.90 2.50 5.16
CA THR A 60 -9.58 2.60 4.54
C THR A 60 -9.61 3.45 3.27
N SER A 61 -8.56 4.24 3.07
CA SER A 61 -8.45 5.24 2.00
C SER A 61 -7.35 4.94 0.99
N CYS A 62 -6.30 4.22 1.39
CA CYS A 62 -5.07 4.19 0.60
C CYS A 62 -4.99 3.09 -0.46
N CYS A 63 -5.46 1.87 -0.20
CA CYS A 63 -4.91 0.73 -0.94
C CYS A 63 -5.67 0.38 -2.23
N CYS A 64 -7.01 0.34 -2.19
CA CYS A 64 -7.83 -0.19 -3.27
C CYS A 64 -8.64 0.90 -4.02
N PRO A 65 -8.32 1.21 -5.30
CA PRO A 65 -9.05 2.21 -6.07
C PRO A 65 -10.52 1.87 -6.30
N ILE A 66 -10.85 0.57 -6.33
CA ILE A 66 -12.23 0.10 -6.51
C ILE A 66 -13.07 0.41 -5.27
N TRP A 67 -12.51 0.23 -4.07
CA TRP A 67 -13.16 0.56 -2.81
C TRP A 67 -13.42 2.06 -2.69
N VAL A 68 -12.37 2.86 -2.84
CA VAL A 68 -12.45 4.32 -2.77
C VAL A 68 -13.39 4.87 -3.85
N GLY A 69 -13.26 4.39 -5.09
CA GLY A 69 -14.12 4.80 -6.19
C GLY A 69 -15.59 4.44 -5.98
N MET A 70 -15.88 3.31 -5.31
CA MET A 70 -17.24 2.92 -4.96
C MET A 70 -17.83 3.87 -3.93
N ILE A 71 -17.07 4.22 -2.88
CA ILE A 71 -17.54 5.16 -1.86
C ILE A 71 -17.78 6.53 -2.48
N LYS A 72 -16.82 7.10 -3.21
CA LYS A 72 -16.95 8.43 -3.82
C LYS A 72 -18.13 8.56 -4.78
N ARG A 73 -18.47 7.51 -5.54
CA ARG A 73 -19.45 7.61 -6.64
C ARG A 73 -20.83 7.08 -6.29
N VAL A 74 -20.94 6.16 -5.34
CA VAL A 74 -22.18 5.44 -5.05
C VAL A 74 -22.60 5.59 -3.59
N TYR A 75 -21.65 5.77 -2.67
CA TYR A 75 -21.90 5.87 -1.22
C TYR A 75 -21.28 7.17 -0.68
N ASP A 76 -21.52 8.28 -1.36
CA ASP A 76 -20.87 9.58 -1.14
C ASP A 76 -21.04 10.12 0.30
N THR A 77 -22.16 9.78 0.95
CA THR A 77 -22.41 10.09 2.36
C THR A 77 -21.38 9.48 3.31
N LEU A 78 -20.62 8.46 2.89
CA LEU A 78 -19.57 7.82 3.67
C LEU A 78 -18.17 8.42 3.43
N VAL A 79 -18.02 9.36 2.50
CA VAL A 79 -16.73 10.04 2.23
C VAL A 79 -16.12 10.69 3.47
N PRO A 80 -16.87 11.34 4.39
CA PRO A 80 -16.31 11.90 5.61
C PRO A 80 -15.64 10.88 6.55
N HIS A 81 -15.92 9.58 6.37
CA HIS A 81 -15.31 8.49 7.15
C HIS A 81 -14.05 7.91 6.49
N ILE A 82 -13.66 8.39 5.30
CA ILE A 82 -12.42 8.00 4.63
C ILE A 82 -11.28 8.90 5.12
N SER A 83 -10.16 8.30 5.53
CA SER A 83 -8.96 9.06 5.87
C SER A 83 -8.38 9.79 4.64
N PRO A 84 -7.84 11.02 4.74
CA PRO A 84 -7.27 11.76 3.61
C PRO A 84 -5.88 11.26 3.16
N SER A 85 -5.58 9.98 3.29
CA SER A 85 -4.31 9.37 2.86
C SER A 85 -4.33 8.96 1.39
N VAL A 86 -3.25 9.24 0.67
CA VAL A 86 -3.03 8.75 -0.71
C VAL A 86 -2.72 7.25 -0.72
N SER A 87 -2.64 6.62 -1.90
CA SER A 87 -2.17 5.23 -1.96
C SER A 87 -0.67 5.06 -1.81
N PRO A 88 -0.16 3.88 -1.41
CA PRO A 88 1.28 3.61 -1.37
C PRO A 88 1.98 3.86 -2.72
N MET A 89 1.27 3.68 -3.84
CA MET A 89 1.77 4.03 -5.19
C MET A 89 2.06 5.54 -5.30
N VAL A 90 1.09 6.36 -4.89
CA VAL A 90 1.17 7.82 -4.96
C VAL A 90 2.21 8.34 -3.97
N ALA A 91 2.19 7.85 -2.74
CA ALA A 91 3.16 8.18 -1.70
C ALA A 91 4.59 7.89 -2.17
N CYS A 92 4.82 6.71 -2.76
CA CYS A 92 6.12 6.34 -3.31
C CYS A 92 6.54 7.24 -4.47
N GLY A 93 5.66 7.47 -5.43
CA GLY A 93 5.95 8.34 -6.59
C GLY A 93 6.33 9.76 -6.18
N ARG A 94 5.55 10.38 -5.28
CA ARG A 94 5.83 11.73 -4.77
C ARG A 94 7.08 11.78 -3.90
N GLY A 95 7.29 10.78 -3.05
CA GLY A 95 8.49 10.67 -2.22
C GLY A 95 9.76 10.61 -3.07
N ILE A 96 9.77 9.77 -4.13
CA ILE A 96 10.89 9.69 -5.07
C ILE A 96 11.13 11.03 -5.76
N LYS A 97 10.08 11.69 -6.27
CA LYS A 97 10.22 12.98 -6.95
C LYS A 97 10.63 14.11 -6.01
N ARG A 98 10.34 14.01 -4.72
CA ARG A 98 10.83 14.97 -3.71
C ARG A 98 12.34 14.83 -3.51
N LEU A 99 12.85 13.59 -3.44
CA LEU A 99 14.28 13.30 -3.28
C LEU A 99 15.07 13.49 -4.58
N HIS A 100 14.42 13.23 -5.72
CA HIS A 100 15.00 13.28 -7.06
C HIS A 100 14.02 13.98 -8.02
N PRO A 101 14.05 15.32 -8.11
CA PRO A 101 13.09 16.11 -8.89
C PRO A 101 12.98 15.73 -10.38
N ASP A 102 14.08 15.28 -10.98
CA ASP A 102 14.13 14.88 -12.40
C ASP A 102 13.73 13.42 -12.65
N ALA A 103 13.40 12.66 -11.59
CA ALA A 103 13.08 11.25 -11.71
C ALA A 103 11.75 11.02 -12.47
N LYS A 104 11.79 10.03 -13.37
CA LYS A 104 10.60 9.44 -13.97
C LYS A 104 10.22 8.18 -13.22
N THR A 105 8.98 8.12 -12.74
CA THR A 105 8.52 7.05 -11.86
C THR A 105 7.58 6.10 -12.60
N VAL A 106 7.88 4.80 -12.54
CA VAL A 106 7.06 3.74 -13.11
C VAL A 106 6.59 2.82 -11.99
N PHE A 107 5.28 2.75 -11.78
CA PHE A 107 4.71 1.79 -10.84
C PHE A 107 4.45 0.45 -11.53
N ILE A 108 4.82 -0.64 -10.86
CA ILE A 108 4.61 -2.00 -11.34
C ILE A 108 3.72 -2.74 -10.32
N GLY A 109 2.57 -3.27 -10.75
CA GLY A 109 1.60 -3.89 -9.84
C GLY A 109 0.57 -4.81 -10.50
N PRO A 110 -0.30 -5.48 -9.72
CA PRO A 110 -1.26 -6.46 -10.25
C PRO A 110 -2.59 -5.83 -10.71
N CYS A 111 -2.76 -4.51 -10.56
CA CYS A 111 -4.06 -3.85 -10.63
C CYS A 111 -4.17 -2.89 -11.82
N ILE A 112 -5.17 -3.13 -12.69
CA ILE A 112 -5.47 -2.25 -13.82
C ILE A 112 -6.05 -0.91 -13.34
N ALA A 113 -6.81 -0.91 -12.24
CA ALA A 113 -7.43 0.31 -11.72
C ALA A 113 -6.39 1.35 -11.27
N LYS A 114 -5.16 0.94 -10.95
CA LYS A 114 -4.04 1.86 -10.69
C LYS A 114 -3.69 2.73 -11.90
N LYS A 115 -3.94 2.27 -13.13
CA LYS A 115 -3.76 3.08 -14.35
C LYS A 115 -4.75 4.24 -14.43
N ALA A 116 -5.95 4.06 -13.88
CA ALA A 116 -6.97 5.10 -13.80
C ALA A 116 -6.69 6.04 -12.62
N GLU A 117 -6.35 5.49 -11.45
CA GLU A 117 -5.98 6.28 -10.27
C GLU A 117 -4.82 7.24 -10.58
N ALA A 118 -3.77 6.75 -11.24
CA ALA A 118 -2.61 7.56 -11.65
C ALA A 118 -2.94 8.76 -12.54
N LYS A 119 -4.15 8.84 -13.10
CA LYS A 119 -4.60 9.94 -13.96
C LYS A 119 -5.57 10.90 -13.25
N GLU A 120 -5.93 10.63 -12.00
CA GLU A 120 -6.82 11.51 -11.24
C GLU A 120 -6.15 12.88 -11.00
N ALA A 121 -6.95 13.94 -11.10
CA ALA A 121 -6.45 15.30 -11.26
C ALA A 121 -5.57 15.78 -10.09
N ASP A 122 -5.86 15.27 -8.89
CA ASP A 122 -5.26 15.56 -7.60
C ASP A 122 -3.96 14.77 -7.32
N ILE A 123 -3.67 13.70 -8.07
CA ILE A 123 -2.52 12.80 -7.84
C ILE A 123 -1.72 12.43 -9.09
N ARG A 124 -2.09 12.93 -10.27
CA ARG A 124 -1.39 12.68 -11.55
C ARG A 124 0.07 13.15 -11.58
N ASP A 125 0.50 13.92 -10.59
CA ASP A 125 1.89 14.33 -10.40
C ASP A 125 2.80 13.15 -9.95
N ALA A 126 2.23 12.12 -9.32
CA ALA A 126 3.00 11.12 -8.59
C ALA A 126 3.74 10.10 -9.48
N VAL A 127 3.07 9.55 -10.50
CA VAL A 127 3.62 8.47 -11.35
C VAL A 127 3.49 8.77 -12.83
N ASP A 128 4.58 8.58 -13.58
CA ASP A 128 4.63 8.84 -15.03
C ASP A 128 4.07 7.65 -15.84
N ALA A 129 4.23 6.42 -15.35
CA ALA A 129 3.64 5.23 -15.97
C ALA A 129 3.23 4.16 -14.96
N VAL A 130 2.29 3.31 -15.37
CA VAL A 130 1.78 2.17 -14.60
C VAL A 130 1.82 0.93 -15.48
N LEU A 131 2.64 -0.05 -15.08
CA LEU A 131 2.77 -1.36 -15.71
C LEU A 131 2.15 -2.43 -14.83
N THR A 132 1.57 -3.44 -15.48
CA THR A 132 1.08 -4.63 -14.79
C THR A 132 2.16 -5.70 -14.66
N PHE A 133 1.98 -6.71 -13.80
CA PHE A 133 2.93 -7.84 -13.76
C PHE A 133 2.93 -8.63 -15.07
N GLU A 134 1.77 -8.83 -15.70
CA GLU A 134 1.70 -9.42 -17.06
C GLU A 134 2.46 -8.59 -18.10
N GLU A 135 2.34 -7.27 -18.08
CA GLU A 135 3.08 -6.40 -19.02
C GLU A 135 4.59 -6.46 -18.77
N LEU A 136 5.02 -6.48 -17.49
CA LEU A 136 6.44 -6.66 -17.17
C LEU A 136 6.96 -8.04 -17.63
N LYS A 137 6.16 -9.09 -17.46
CA LYS A 137 6.52 -10.44 -17.94
C LYS A 137 6.73 -10.44 -19.45
N GLN A 138 5.84 -9.81 -20.21
CA GLN A 138 5.98 -9.68 -21.66
C GLN A 138 7.25 -8.90 -22.05
N ILE A 139 7.62 -7.87 -21.27
CA ILE A 139 8.88 -7.14 -21.50
C ILE A 139 10.08 -8.05 -21.25
N PHE A 140 10.10 -8.83 -20.17
CA PHE A 140 11.16 -9.80 -19.91
C PHE A 140 11.27 -10.85 -21.02
N GLU A 141 10.15 -11.43 -21.45
CA GLU A 141 10.10 -12.39 -22.57
C GLU A 141 10.62 -11.78 -23.88
N ALA A 142 10.21 -10.54 -24.21
CA ALA A 142 10.62 -9.87 -25.45
C ALA A 142 12.09 -9.44 -25.47
N THR A 143 12.68 -9.19 -24.29
CA THR A 143 14.07 -8.75 -24.15
C THR A 143 15.03 -9.89 -23.83
N GLY A 144 14.52 -11.10 -23.55
CA GLY A 144 15.31 -12.25 -23.14
C GLY A 144 15.89 -12.12 -21.73
N VAL A 145 15.34 -11.24 -20.90
CA VAL A 145 15.79 -11.07 -19.51
C VAL A 145 15.12 -12.13 -18.64
N ASP A 146 15.94 -12.98 -18.02
CA ASP A 146 15.49 -13.90 -16.97
C ASP A 146 15.89 -13.35 -15.59
N PRO A 147 14.92 -12.89 -14.76
CA PRO A 147 15.23 -12.40 -13.42
C PRO A 147 15.99 -13.40 -12.55
N SER A 148 15.81 -14.71 -12.72
CA SER A 148 16.46 -15.73 -11.91
C SER A 148 17.97 -15.85 -12.15
N GLU A 149 18.45 -15.33 -13.29
CA GLU A 149 19.87 -15.30 -13.66
C GLU A 149 20.55 -13.95 -13.36
N MET A 150 19.78 -12.97 -12.86
CA MET A 150 20.31 -11.63 -12.57
C MET A 150 21.08 -11.59 -11.25
N GLU A 151 21.99 -10.62 -11.16
CA GLU A 151 22.68 -10.29 -9.91
C GLU A 151 21.66 -9.88 -8.83
N ASP A 152 21.79 -10.47 -7.65
CA ASP A 152 20.98 -10.12 -6.49
C ASP A 152 21.50 -8.83 -5.85
N ILE A 153 20.87 -7.70 -6.21
CA ILE A 153 21.23 -6.38 -5.67
C ILE A 153 20.35 -6.08 -4.45
N PRO A 154 20.91 -5.90 -3.24
CA PRO A 154 20.13 -5.68 -2.02
C PRO A 154 19.05 -4.62 -2.18
N SER A 155 17.81 -4.94 -1.79
CA SER A 155 16.65 -4.06 -1.96
C SER A 155 15.76 -3.98 -0.71
N GLU A 156 16.17 -4.60 0.39
CA GLU A 156 15.33 -4.78 1.57
C GLU A 156 15.30 -3.54 2.46
N HIS A 157 14.16 -2.86 2.46
CA HIS A 157 13.96 -1.66 3.29
C HIS A 157 12.63 -1.66 4.04
N SER A 158 11.72 -2.58 3.73
CA SER A 158 10.35 -2.62 4.23
C SER A 158 10.16 -3.54 5.44
N SER A 159 9.25 -3.17 6.34
CA SER A 159 8.85 -3.96 7.52
C SER A 159 7.83 -5.03 7.15
N THR A 160 7.53 -5.97 8.07
CA THR A 160 6.45 -6.94 7.91
C THR A 160 5.14 -6.25 7.54
N SER A 161 4.83 -5.12 8.20
CA SER A 161 3.61 -4.35 7.97
C SER A 161 3.48 -3.91 6.50
N GLY A 162 4.48 -3.22 5.95
CA GLY A 162 4.47 -2.78 4.56
C GLY A 162 4.38 -3.92 3.54
N ARG A 163 5.01 -5.07 3.83
CA ARG A 163 5.01 -6.25 2.94
C ARG A 163 3.62 -6.90 2.87
N ILE A 164 2.91 -7.06 4.00
CA ILE A 164 1.62 -7.79 4.04
C ILE A 164 0.43 -7.01 3.48
N TYR A 165 0.56 -5.71 3.18
CA TYR A 165 -0.48 -4.88 2.54
C TYR A 165 -1.09 -5.51 1.27
N ALA A 166 -0.34 -6.39 0.60
CA ALA A 166 -0.77 -7.02 -0.64
C ALA A 166 -1.97 -7.95 -0.49
N ARG A 167 -2.30 -8.44 0.72
CA ARG A 167 -3.45 -9.32 0.93
C ARG A 167 -4.56 -8.68 1.76
N THR A 168 -5.78 -9.20 1.62
CA THR A 168 -6.89 -8.82 2.48
C THR A 168 -6.54 -9.05 3.96
N GLY A 169 -6.87 -8.07 4.81
CA GLY A 169 -6.52 -8.03 6.22
C GLY A 169 -5.09 -7.58 6.50
N GLY A 170 -4.26 -7.38 5.46
CA GLY A 170 -2.89 -6.91 5.61
C GLY A 170 -2.84 -5.47 6.09
N VAL A 171 -3.71 -4.61 5.56
CA VAL A 171 -3.75 -3.18 5.89
C VAL A 171 -4.24 -2.98 7.32
N SER A 172 -5.39 -3.57 7.67
CA SER A 172 -5.94 -3.51 9.03
C SER A 172 -4.98 -4.09 10.07
N LYS A 173 -4.29 -5.21 9.79
CA LYS A 173 -3.27 -5.78 10.69
C LYS A 173 -2.10 -4.83 10.88
N SER A 174 -1.56 -4.29 9.80
CA SER A 174 -0.42 -3.36 9.82
C SER A 174 -0.70 -2.10 10.62
N ILE A 175 -1.87 -1.49 10.42
CA ILE A 175 -2.28 -0.27 11.13
C ILE A 175 -2.56 -0.57 12.59
N SER A 176 -3.20 -1.70 12.90
CA SER A 176 -3.42 -2.15 14.28
C SER A 176 -2.12 -2.37 15.04
N ASP A 177 -1.15 -3.06 14.44
CA ASP A 177 0.14 -3.33 15.06
C ASP A 177 0.96 -2.04 15.23
N THR A 178 0.93 -1.17 14.22
CA THR A 178 1.57 0.15 14.27
C THR A 178 0.97 1.03 15.36
N LEU A 179 -0.37 1.09 15.45
CA LEU A 179 -1.06 1.85 16.50
C LEU A 179 -0.73 1.32 17.89
N ASN A 180 -0.75 0.00 18.09
CA ASN A 180 -0.40 -0.58 19.39
C ASN A 180 1.05 -0.29 19.77
N ARG A 181 1.95 -0.19 18.78
CA ARG A 181 3.35 0.16 19.01
C ARG A 181 3.55 1.65 19.35
N LEU A 182 2.78 2.55 18.73
CA LEU A 182 2.84 4.00 18.95
C LEU A 182 2.06 4.47 20.19
N ARG A 183 0.94 3.79 20.50
CA ARG A 183 -0.04 4.12 21.55
C ARG A 183 -0.48 2.86 22.30
N PRO A 184 0.42 2.19 23.04
CA PRO A 184 0.11 0.94 23.74
C PRO A 184 -1.05 1.09 24.74
N ASP A 185 -1.17 2.25 25.37
CA ASP A 185 -2.16 2.53 26.42
C ASP A 185 -3.49 3.10 25.89
N LYS A 186 -3.68 3.23 24.57
CA LYS A 186 -4.95 3.73 24.02
C LYS A 186 -6.11 2.79 24.42
N PRO A 187 -7.21 3.31 25.00
CA PRO A 187 -8.32 2.48 25.46
C PRO A 187 -9.11 1.86 24.30
N VAL A 188 -9.37 2.64 23.25
CA VAL A 188 -10.09 2.17 22.06
C VAL A 188 -9.09 1.54 21.09
N LYS A 189 -9.11 0.21 21.01
CA LYS A 189 -8.28 -0.57 20.07
C LYS A 189 -8.96 -0.71 18.71
N ILE A 190 -8.17 -0.96 17.68
CA ILE A 190 -8.70 -1.28 16.34
C ILE A 190 -9.43 -2.63 16.40
N GLN A 191 -10.71 -2.58 16.06
CA GLN A 191 -11.56 -3.73 15.78
C GLN A 191 -11.90 -3.67 14.29
N ALA A 192 -11.21 -4.50 13.51
CA ALA A 192 -11.25 -4.43 12.06
C ALA A 192 -12.23 -5.43 11.45
N MET A 193 -12.95 -5.00 10.42
CA MET A 193 -13.68 -5.86 9.50
C MET A 193 -13.11 -5.73 8.10
N GLN A 194 -12.97 -6.85 7.40
CA GLN A 194 -12.41 -6.92 6.05
C GLN A 194 -13.45 -7.39 5.04
N ALA A 195 -13.59 -6.64 3.94
CA ALA A 195 -14.37 -7.05 2.79
C ALA A 195 -13.43 -7.58 1.70
N ASN A 196 -13.66 -8.82 1.29
CA ASN A 196 -12.89 -9.53 0.28
C ASN A 196 -13.66 -9.64 -1.04
N GLY A 197 -13.33 -8.77 -1.98
CA GLY A 197 -14.01 -8.67 -3.28
C GLY A 197 -15.20 -7.71 -3.30
N ILE A 198 -15.65 -7.38 -4.51
CA ILE A 198 -16.70 -6.38 -4.76
C ILE A 198 -18.03 -6.71 -4.05
N LYS A 199 -18.39 -8.00 -3.96
CA LYS A 199 -19.67 -8.42 -3.35
C LYS A 199 -19.70 -8.07 -1.87
N GLU A 200 -18.65 -8.41 -1.13
CA GLU A 200 -18.52 -8.11 0.29
C GLU A 200 -18.36 -6.61 0.53
N CYS A 201 -17.59 -5.90 -0.33
CA CYS A 201 -17.46 -4.44 -0.22
C CYS A 201 -18.83 -3.75 -0.30
N LYS A 202 -19.68 -4.16 -1.25
CA LYS A 202 -21.04 -3.62 -1.38
C LYS A 202 -21.94 -3.94 -0.20
N ALA A 203 -21.79 -5.14 0.38
CA ALA A 203 -22.55 -5.53 1.58
C ALA A 203 -22.12 -4.67 2.77
N PHE A 204 -20.82 -4.53 3.02
CA PHE A 204 -20.28 -3.68 4.10
C PHE A 204 -20.78 -2.24 4.02
N LEU A 205 -20.68 -1.60 2.85
CA LEU A 205 -21.12 -0.21 2.71
C LEU A 205 -22.63 -0.06 2.93
N LYS A 206 -23.43 -1.08 2.56
CA LYS A 206 -24.88 -1.08 2.83
C LYS A 206 -25.19 -1.25 4.32
N ASP A 207 -24.52 -2.17 5.00
CA ASP A 207 -24.68 -2.36 6.44
C ASP A 207 -24.37 -1.06 7.20
N ILE A 208 -23.28 -0.38 6.83
CA ILE A 208 -22.90 0.91 7.44
C ILE A 208 -23.96 1.99 7.16
N LEU A 209 -24.49 2.09 5.93
CA LEU A 209 -25.59 3.02 5.62
C LEU A 209 -26.87 2.76 6.43
N ASN A 210 -27.12 1.49 6.79
CA ASN A 210 -28.26 1.10 7.62
C ASN A 210 -27.99 1.27 9.13
N ASN A 211 -26.88 1.92 9.52
CA ASN A 211 -26.39 2.06 10.90
C ASN A 211 -26.08 0.72 11.60
N GLU A 212 -25.78 -0.34 10.84
CA GLU A 212 -25.32 -1.62 11.39
C GLU A 212 -23.79 -1.65 11.57
N ILE A 213 -23.28 -0.71 12.36
CA ILE A 213 -21.84 -0.56 12.63
C ILE A 213 -21.41 -1.64 13.64
N LYS A 214 -20.45 -2.47 13.23
CA LYS A 214 -19.97 -3.67 13.95
C LYS A 214 -18.46 -3.60 14.28
N ALA A 215 -17.77 -2.58 13.78
CA ALA A 215 -16.33 -2.38 13.85
C ALA A 215 -16.00 -0.89 13.81
N ASN A 216 -14.80 -0.52 14.24
CA ASN A 216 -14.31 0.86 14.16
C ASN A 216 -13.30 1.07 13.02
N PHE A 217 -12.91 -0.01 12.33
CA PHE A 217 -11.99 0.04 11.21
C PHE A 217 -12.47 -0.90 10.09
N TYR A 218 -12.75 -0.35 8.90
CA TYR A 218 -13.25 -1.13 7.78
C TYR A 218 -12.24 -1.13 6.63
N GLU A 219 -11.73 -2.31 6.29
CA GLU A 219 -10.84 -2.52 5.15
C GLU A 219 -11.62 -3.10 3.97
N GLY A 220 -11.62 -2.40 2.83
CA GLY A 220 -12.21 -2.90 1.60
C GLY A 220 -11.19 -3.22 0.51
N MET A 221 -11.21 -4.45 0.02
CA MET A 221 -10.41 -4.91 -1.12
C MET A 221 -11.33 -5.36 -2.26
N GLY A 222 -11.24 -4.73 -3.42
CA GLY A 222 -12.11 -5.04 -4.56
C GLY A 222 -11.82 -6.39 -5.23
N CYS A 223 -10.63 -6.96 -5.05
CA CYS A 223 -10.24 -8.26 -5.60
C CYS A 223 -10.26 -9.33 -4.50
N LEU A 224 -10.57 -10.58 -4.87
CA LEU A 224 -10.50 -11.70 -3.94
C LEU A 224 -9.04 -11.93 -3.51
N GLY A 225 -8.81 -12.06 -2.21
CA GLY A 225 -7.50 -12.13 -1.57
C GLY A 225 -6.74 -10.81 -1.48
N GLY A 226 -7.25 -9.71 -2.03
CA GLY A 226 -6.57 -8.42 -2.06
C GLY A 226 -5.76 -8.21 -3.33
N CYS A 227 -4.64 -7.48 -3.25
CA CYS A 227 -3.80 -7.21 -4.42
C CYS A 227 -3.14 -8.47 -4.99
N VAL A 228 -2.88 -9.50 -4.17
CA VAL A 228 -2.38 -10.81 -4.64
C VAL A 228 -3.32 -11.49 -5.63
N GLY A 229 -4.64 -11.25 -5.53
CA GLY A 229 -5.63 -11.69 -6.52
C GLY A 229 -6.04 -10.59 -7.49
N GLY A 230 -5.18 -9.59 -7.70
CA GLY A 230 -5.41 -8.55 -8.69
C GLY A 230 -5.55 -9.14 -10.11
N PRO A 231 -6.30 -8.49 -11.00
CA PRO A 231 -6.67 -9.04 -12.31
C PRO A 231 -5.50 -9.28 -13.26
N LYS A 232 -4.31 -8.81 -12.90
CA LYS A 232 -3.06 -8.95 -13.66
C LYS A 232 -1.93 -9.50 -12.81
N ALA A 233 -2.27 -10.23 -11.74
CA ALA A 233 -1.36 -11.15 -11.08
C ALA A 233 -1.12 -12.38 -11.96
N ILE A 234 0.09 -12.95 -11.88
CA ILE A 234 0.51 -14.15 -12.60
C ILE A 234 0.25 -15.40 -11.75
N LEU A 235 0.46 -15.29 -10.43
CA LEU A 235 0.19 -16.36 -9.47
C LEU A 235 -1.29 -16.46 -9.12
N ASP A 236 -1.68 -17.66 -8.69
CA ASP A 236 -2.93 -17.88 -7.98
C ASP A 236 -2.95 -17.12 -6.63
N VAL A 237 -4.16 -16.75 -6.19
CA VAL A 237 -4.40 -15.97 -4.97
C VAL A 237 -3.80 -16.61 -3.73
N ASP A 238 -3.93 -17.94 -3.58
CA ASP A 238 -3.47 -18.65 -2.39
C ASP A 238 -1.94 -18.67 -2.33
N LYS A 239 -1.29 -18.98 -3.46
CA LYS A 239 0.17 -18.92 -3.58
C LYS A 239 0.70 -17.51 -3.35
N GLY A 240 0.09 -16.50 -3.97
CA GLY A 240 0.49 -15.10 -3.78
C GLY A 240 0.37 -14.68 -2.31
N THR A 241 -0.68 -15.13 -1.62
CA THR A 241 -0.86 -14.91 -0.18
C THR A 241 0.25 -15.56 0.65
N GLU A 242 0.61 -16.80 0.34
CA GLU A 242 1.69 -17.53 1.01
C GLU A 242 3.03 -16.81 0.84
N PHE A 243 3.41 -16.44 -0.39
CA PHE A 243 4.66 -15.73 -0.66
C PHE A 243 4.72 -14.39 0.07
N VAL A 244 3.64 -13.61 0.06
CA VAL A 244 3.57 -12.33 0.77
C VAL A 244 3.75 -12.52 2.28
N ASN A 245 3.11 -13.53 2.88
CA ASN A 245 3.24 -13.80 4.30
C ASN A 245 4.65 -14.27 4.67
N LYS A 246 5.24 -15.17 3.88
CA LYS A 246 6.61 -15.64 4.07
C LYS A 246 7.59 -14.47 3.98
N TYR A 247 7.49 -13.67 2.92
CA TYR A 247 8.33 -12.49 2.73
C TYR A 247 8.13 -11.44 3.85
N GLY A 248 6.90 -11.29 4.35
CA GLY A 248 6.62 -10.46 5.51
C GLY A 248 7.34 -10.95 6.78
N ALA A 249 7.41 -12.26 7.01
CA ALA A 249 8.06 -12.86 8.17
C ALA A 249 9.60 -12.79 8.11
N GLU A 250 10.17 -12.59 6.92
CA GLU A 250 11.62 -12.41 6.72
C GLU A 250 12.10 -10.98 7.04
N ALA A 251 11.20 -10.01 7.23
CA ALA A 251 11.58 -8.63 7.52
C ALA A 251 12.23 -8.48 8.90
N GLU A 252 13.28 -7.66 9.00
CA GLU A 252 13.97 -7.39 10.27
C GLU A 252 13.10 -6.60 11.27
N ALA A 253 12.24 -5.73 10.76
CA ALA A 253 11.32 -4.92 11.56
C ALA A 253 9.87 -5.41 11.38
N PHE A 254 9.14 -5.54 12.49
CA PHE A 254 7.74 -5.95 12.47
C PHE A 254 6.79 -4.79 12.11
N THR A 255 7.06 -3.61 12.68
CA THR A 255 6.28 -2.39 12.43
C THR A 255 7.15 -1.31 11.80
N PRO A 256 6.55 -0.35 11.07
CA PRO A 256 7.28 0.81 10.55
C PRO A 256 7.90 1.68 11.66
N ALA A 257 7.34 1.66 12.88
CA ALA A 257 7.86 2.43 14.01
C ALA A 257 9.21 1.90 14.52
N ASP A 258 9.53 0.63 14.22
CA ASP A 258 10.79 -0.01 14.58
C ASP A 258 11.77 -0.09 13.39
N ASN A 259 11.36 0.37 12.20
CA ASN A 259 12.14 0.27 10.97
C ASN A 259 13.00 1.52 10.75
N LEU A 260 14.32 1.40 10.93
CA LEU A 260 15.27 2.51 10.75
C LEU A 260 15.27 3.09 9.33
N HIS A 261 15.00 2.27 8.30
CA HIS A 261 14.91 2.77 6.92
C HIS A 261 13.71 3.68 6.73
N VAL A 262 12.58 3.39 7.38
CA VAL A 262 11.38 4.24 7.34
C VAL A 262 11.64 5.55 8.05
N LEU A 263 12.26 5.51 9.25
CA LEU A 263 12.57 6.72 10.02
C LEU A 263 13.58 7.61 9.30
N GLU A 264 14.59 7.04 8.66
CA GLU A 264 15.55 7.78 7.84
C GLU A 264 14.90 8.39 6.59
N LEU A 265 14.03 7.63 5.90
CA LEU A 265 13.26 8.14 4.76
C LEU A 265 12.40 9.35 5.17
N LEU A 266 11.71 9.29 6.32
CA LEU A 266 10.90 10.40 6.81
C LEU A 266 11.76 11.66 7.01
N LYS A 267 12.94 11.54 7.63
CA LYS A 267 13.86 12.67 7.80
C LYS A 267 14.32 13.26 6.48
N GLN A 268 14.66 12.41 5.50
CA GLN A 268 15.04 12.87 4.16
C GLN A 268 13.90 13.59 3.43
N LEU A 269 12.65 13.26 3.76
CA LEU A 269 11.45 13.94 3.27
C LEU A 269 11.09 15.19 4.09
N GLY A 270 11.90 15.56 5.09
CA GLY A 270 11.67 16.71 5.96
C GLY A 270 10.60 16.47 7.02
N ILE A 271 10.49 15.24 7.51
CA ILE A 271 9.59 14.82 8.60
C ILE A 271 10.46 14.28 9.74
N ASP A 272 10.67 15.10 10.77
CA ASP A 272 11.55 14.76 11.89
C ASP A 272 10.84 13.92 12.95
N ASN A 273 9.51 14.07 13.05
CA ASN A 273 8.65 13.35 13.97
C ASN A 273 7.47 12.71 13.22
N VAL A 274 7.15 11.46 13.55
CA VAL A 274 5.99 10.73 12.99
C VAL A 274 4.67 11.48 13.18
N GLU A 275 4.51 12.28 14.24
CA GLU A 275 3.31 13.10 14.47
C GLU A 275 3.07 14.14 13.36
N GLU A 276 4.13 14.59 12.67
CA GLU A 276 4.02 15.53 11.56
C GLU A 276 3.33 14.91 10.33
N LEU A 277 3.19 13.57 10.27
CA LEU A 277 2.40 12.89 9.23
C LEU A 277 0.90 13.28 9.27
N LEU A 278 0.42 13.80 10.39
CA LEU A 278 -0.95 14.30 10.53
C LEU A 278 -1.18 15.66 9.84
N GLY A 279 -0.12 16.43 9.55
CA GLY A 279 -0.24 17.73 8.90
C GLY A 279 1.07 18.50 8.82
N GLY A 280 1.15 19.38 7.82
CA GLY A 280 2.36 20.17 7.51
C GLY A 280 2.72 20.08 6.04
N GLU A 281 3.61 20.97 5.59
CA GLU A 281 4.02 21.05 4.18
C GLU A 281 4.73 19.76 3.71
N SER A 282 5.55 19.16 4.57
CA SER A 282 6.26 17.91 4.28
C SER A 282 5.31 16.71 4.17
N ALA A 283 4.23 16.67 4.95
CA ALA A 283 3.24 15.58 4.93
C ALA A 283 2.21 15.71 3.79
N ALA A 284 2.14 16.87 3.11
CA ALA A 284 1.19 17.12 2.03
C ALA A 284 1.32 16.11 0.87
N ILE A 285 2.52 15.55 0.64
CA ILE A 285 2.72 14.52 -0.39
C ILE A 285 1.94 13.23 -0.11
N PHE A 286 1.59 12.97 1.14
CA PHE A 286 0.81 11.82 1.57
C PHE A 286 -0.69 12.09 1.68
N GLN A 287 -1.13 13.30 1.36
CA GLN A 287 -2.53 13.71 1.49
C GLN A 287 -3.24 13.76 0.14
N ARG A 288 -4.55 13.53 0.21
CA ARG A 288 -5.47 13.54 -0.92
C ARG A 288 -6.62 14.52 -0.70
N GLU A 289 -7.01 15.22 -1.76
CA GLU A 289 -8.22 16.03 -1.78
C GLU A 289 -9.38 15.17 -2.31
N PHE A 290 -10.47 15.05 -1.53
CA PHE A 290 -11.62 14.23 -1.88
C PHE A 290 -12.73 14.97 -2.60
#